data_AF-A0A1G3H0G8-F1
#
_entry.id   AF-A0A1G3H0G8-F1
#
_cell.length_a   1.000
_cell.length_b   1.000
_cell.length_c   1.000
_cell.angle_alpha   90.00
_cell.angle_beta   90.00
_cell.angle_gamma   90.00
#
_symmetry.space_group_name_H-M   'P 1'
#
loop_
_entity.id
_entity.type
_entity.pdbx_description
1 polymer ?
#
loop_
_entity_poly.entity_id
_entity_poly.type
_entity_poly.pdbx_seq_one_letter_code
_entity_poly.pdbx_strand_id
1 'polypeptide(L)'
;MNLSHLVLLIMLFAAPVQAAVALQAPQMDMVPPRIKALLEEAWSLEQSAMGSEDQALAGAIYCEAARYGSPEAHYRAGLIYLRGPGDVRDLVAAKSFLTYATELGHEQAVSLLPELQEQPIRQPVCLTQTEAYRKVAAFDFGRYVRQLPLTQSKIAALILRLAPEYGVTPELAIAVAAVESNFDPRALSPKNAQGVMQLIPATAARFNVRNVWNPEDNIRGGLAYLRWLHRRFAGDLSKVVAAYNAGEAAVDRHGGIPPYYETQSYVFRVLSFARRNKHPVSNH
;
A
#
# COMPACT_ATOMS: atom_id res chain seq x y z
N MET A 1 74.70 -12.99 -39.27
CA MET A 1 73.31 -13.38 -39.61
C MET A 1 72.78 -14.26 -38.49
N ASN A 2 71.89 -13.75 -37.65
CA ASN A 2 71.04 -14.54 -36.77
C ASN A 2 69.76 -13.74 -36.54
N LEU A 3 68.63 -14.25 -37.05
CA LEU A 3 67.31 -13.66 -36.86
C LEU A 3 66.77 -14.13 -35.50
N SER A 4 66.53 -13.20 -34.58
CA SER A 4 65.71 -13.43 -33.39
C SER A 4 64.32 -12.86 -33.64
N HIS A 5 63.33 -13.75 -33.71
CA HIS A 5 61.92 -13.39 -33.88
C HIS A 5 61.37 -12.71 -32.62
N LEU A 6 60.86 -11.48 -32.77
CA LEU A 6 60.10 -10.76 -31.76
C LEU A 6 58.60 -11.08 -31.95
N VAL A 7 58.02 -11.85 -31.04
CA VAL A 7 56.56 -12.08 -30.99
C VAL A 7 55.96 -10.96 -30.15
N LEU A 8 55.21 -10.07 -30.81
CA LEU A 8 54.44 -8.99 -30.17
C LEU A 8 53.12 -9.56 -29.64
N LEU A 9 53.00 -9.74 -28.33
CA LEU A 9 51.75 -10.14 -27.67
C LEU A 9 50.85 -8.89 -27.54
N ILE A 10 49.78 -8.81 -28.33
CA ILE A 10 48.74 -7.80 -28.19
C ILE A 10 47.79 -8.26 -27.07
N MET A 11 47.90 -7.64 -25.89
CA MET A 11 46.94 -7.79 -24.79
C MET A 11 45.69 -6.95 -25.10
N LEU A 12 44.63 -7.59 -25.59
CA LEU A 12 43.29 -7.01 -25.68
C LEU A 12 42.67 -6.96 -24.29
N PHE A 13 42.69 -5.79 -23.65
CA PHE A 13 41.88 -5.53 -22.46
C PHE A 13 40.41 -5.36 -22.88
N ALA A 14 39.62 -6.43 -22.76
CA ALA A 14 38.18 -6.32 -22.80
C ALA A 14 37.70 -5.71 -21.48
N ALA A 15 37.29 -4.45 -21.50
CA ALA A 15 36.58 -3.84 -20.37
C ALA A 15 35.23 -4.58 -20.18
N PRO A 16 34.80 -4.85 -18.93
CA PRO A 16 33.52 -5.49 -18.70
C PRO A 16 32.41 -4.50 -19.08
N VAL A 17 31.61 -4.86 -20.07
CA VAL A 17 30.33 -4.19 -20.34
C VAL A 17 29.42 -4.48 -19.15
N GLN A 18 29.25 -3.49 -18.26
CA GLN A 18 28.19 -3.54 -17.26
C GLN A 18 26.86 -3.52 -18.01
N ALA A 19 26.20 -4.67 -18.10
CA ALA A 19 24.84 -4.75 -18.60
C ALA A 19 23.95 -3.89 -17.69
N ALA A 20 23.26 -2.91 -18.27
CA ALA A 20 22.23 -2.16 -17.56
C ALA A 20 21.19 -3.17 -17.04
N VAL A 21 21.07 -3.28 -15.71
CA VAL A 21 20.04 -4.09 -15.08
C VAL A 21 18.71 -3.48 -15.49
N ALA A 22 17.91 -4.21 -16.27
CA ALA A 22 16.60 -3.75 -16.70
C ALA A 22 15.73 -3.43 -15.47
N LEU A 23 15.08 -2.26 -15.48
CA LEU A 23 14.13 -1.88 -14.44
C LEU A 23 13.02 -2.94 -14.38
N GLN A 24 12.88 -3.59 -13.22
CA GLN A 24 11.83 -4.57 -13.00
C GLN A 24 10.48 -3.85 -12.95
N ALA A 25 9.44 -4.44 -13.56
CA ALA A 25 8.10 -3.87 -13.56
C ALA A 25 7.50 -3.79 -12.14
N PRO A 26 6.59 -2.84 -11.87
CA PRO A 26 6.01 -2.67 -10.55
C PRO A 26 5.19 -3.88 -10.13
N GLN A 27 5.28 -4.26 -8.85
CA GLN A 27 4.35 -5.21 -8.29
C GLN A 27 2.98 -4.55 -8.14
N MET A 28 2.08 -4.86 -9.07
CA MET A 28 0.70 -4.35 -9.10
C MET A 28 -0.34 -5.44 -8.80
N ASP A 29 0.11 -6.65 -8.49
CA ASP A 29 -0.78 -7.73 -8.13
C ASP A 29 -1.53 -7.35 -6.86
N MET A 30 -2.86 -7.49 -6.89
CA MET A 30 -3.70 -7.36 -5.70
C MET A 30 -3.78 -5.94 -5.10
N VAL A 31 -3.41 -4.89 -5.84
CA VAL A 31 -3.59 -3.50 -5.40
C VAL A 31 -4.98 -2.94 -5.79
N PRO A 32 -5.57 -2.02 -4.99
CA PRO A 32 -6.81 -1.33 -5.32
C PRO A 32 -6.75 -0.69 -6.73
N PRO A 33 -7.84 -0.68 -7.52
CA PRO A 33 -7.81 -0.19 -8.91
C PRO A 33 -7.25 1.23 -9.08
N ARG A 34 -7.49 2.10 -8.09
CA ARG A 34 -6.93 3.46 -8.09
C ARG A 34 -5.41 3.45 -7.95
N ILE A 35 -4.88 2.64 -7.04
CA ILE A 35 -3.43 2.47 -6.88
C ILE A 35 -2.86 1.85 -8.15
N LYS A 36 -3.53 0.84 -8.71
CA LYS A 36 -3.12 0.20 -9.96
C LYS A 36 -2.98 1.21 -11.09
N ALA A 37 -4.01 2.03 -11.32
CA ALA A 37 -3.99 3.05 -12.37
C ALA A 37 -2.85 4.06 -12.18
N LEU A 38 -2.60 4.52 -10.95
CA LEU A 38 -1.48 5.41 -10.65
C LEU A 38 -0.13 4.74 -10.89
N LEU A 39 0.03 3.47 -10.48
CA LEU A 39 1.26 2.71 -10.71
C LEU A 39 1.51 2.47 -12.20
N GLU A 40 0.48 2.17 -12.99
CA GLU A 40 0.55 1.99 -14.44
C GLU A 40 0.96 3.28 -15.15
N GLU A 41 0.33 4.41 -14.78
CA GLU A 41 0.64 5.73 -15.34
C GLU A 41 2.08 6.14 -15.02
N ALA A 42 2.48 6.08 -13.75
CA ALA A 42 3.84 6.42 -13.35
C ALA A 42 4.89 5.50 -13.99
N TRP A 43 4.58 4.22 -14.14
CA TRP A 43 5.49 3.25 -14.79
C TRP A 43 5.63 3.51 -16.29
N SER A 44 4.57 3.96 -16.94
CA SER A 44 4.65 4.37 -18.35
C SER A 44 5.62 5.54 -18.51
N LEU A 45 5.57 6.51 -17.60
CA LEU A 45 6.47 7.67 -17.57
C LEU A 45 7.91 7.26 -17.25
N GLU A 46 8.14 6.39 -16.27
CA GLU A 46 9.49 5.87 -15.98
C GLU A 46 10.14 5.21 -17.21
N GLN A 47 9.37 4.42 -17.96
CA GLN A 47 9.87 3.73 -19.15
C GLN A 47 10.09 4.68 -20.32
N SER A 48 9.28 5.74 -20.45
CA SER A 48 9.41 6.73 -21.51
C SER A 48 10.37 7.87 -21.16
N ALA A 49 10.77 8.00 -19.89
CA ALA A 49 11.46 9.18 -19.37
C ALA A 49 12.80 9.40 -20.08
N MET A 50 12.84 10.43 -20.91
CA MET A 50 14.06 10.89 -21.58
C MET A 50 14.72 12.09 -20.86
N GLY A 51 14.10 12.64 -19.81
CA GLY A 51 14.57 13.84 -19.11
C GLY A 51 14.03 14.00 -17.67
N SER A 52 14.45 15.08 -16.99
CA SER A 52 14.12 15.32 -15.57
C SER A 52 12.64 15.58 -15.30
N GLU A 53 11.91 16.16 -16.26
CA GLU A 53 10.49 16.47 -16.14
C GLU A 53 9.61 15.22 -16.04
N ASP A 54 9.83 14.22 -16.91
CA ASP A 54 9.10 12.94 -16.86
C ASP A 54 9.38 12.19 -15.56
N GLN A 55 10.62 12.24 -15.06
CA GLN A 55 10.98 11.62 -13.78
C GLN A 55 10.35 12.35 -12.59
N ALA A 56 10.29 13.69 -12.62
CA ALA A 56 9.59 14.47 -11.61
C ALA A 56 8.10 14.14 -11.58
N LEU A 57 7.46 14.01 -12.75
CA LEU A 57 6.06 13.64 -12.88
C LEU A 57 5.79 12.21 -12.39
N ALA A 58 6.63 11.25 -12.80
CA ALA A 58 6.55 9.87 -12.31
C ALA A 58 6.69 9.82 -10.79
N GLY A 59 7.66 10.56 -10.21
CA GLY A 59 7.86 10.68 -8.77
C GLY A 59 6.63 11.25 -8.05
N ALA A 60 5.98 12.26 -8.61
CA ALA A 60 4.74 12.83 -8.07
C ALA A 60 3.58 11.83 -8.09
N ILE A 61 3.40 11.08 -9.17
CA ILE A 61 2.33 10.07 -9.28
C ILE A 61 2.61 8.89 -8.34
N TYR A 62 3.86 8.43 -8.23
CA TYR A 62 4.22 7.45 -7.21
C TYR A 62 4.00 7.97 -5.80
N CYS A 63 4.29 9.25 -5.52
CA CYS A 63 3.98 9.80 -4.22
C CYS A 63 2.47 9.78 -3.92
N GLU A 64 1.62 10.06 -4.91
CA GLU A 64 0.17 9.94 -4.76
C GLU A 64 -0.26 8.49 -4.51
N ALA A 65 0.31 7.51 -5.23
CA ALA A 65 0.06 6.09 -4.97
C ALA A 65 0.60 5.64 -3.59
N ALA A 66 1.74 6.18 -3.15
CA ALA A 66 2.34 5.95 -1.85
C ALA A 66 1.48 6.53 -0.72
N ARG A 67 0.81 7.66 -0.97
CA ARG A 67 -0.22 8.19 -0.06
C ARG A 67 -1.36 7.20 0.14
N TYR A 68 -1.72 6.44 -0.91
CA TYR A 68 -2.58 5.25 -0.81
C TYR A 68 -1.90 4.03 -0.18
N GLY A 69 -0.82 4.20 0.58
CA GLY A 69 -0.15 3.13 1.32
C GLY A 69 0.40 2.02 0.43
N SER A 70 0.72 2.32 -0.83
CA SER A 70 1.31 1.35 -1.76
C SER A 70 2.80 1.16 -1.44
N PRO A 71 3.23 -0.03 -0.96
CA PRO A 71 4.65 -0.29 -0.68
C PRO A 71 5.51 -0.17 -1.93
N GLU A 72 4.99 -0.63 -3.08
CA GLU A 72 5.63 -0.51 -4.39
C GLU A 72 5.82 0.96 -4.79
N ALA A 73 4.79 1.79 -4.60
CA ALA A 73 4.89 3.21 -4.93
C ALA A 73 5.90 3.93 -4.03
N HIS A 74 5.98 3.57 -2.75
CA HIS A 74 7.02 4.06 -1.87
C HIS A 74 8.41 3.71 -2.38
N TYR A 75 8.62 2.44 -2.73
CA TYR A 75 9.90 1.98 -3.25
C TYR A 75 10.30 2.76 -4.51
N ARG A 76 9.37 2.93 -5.47
CA ARG A 76 9.65 3.63 -6.73
C ARG A 76 9.85 5.12 -6.60
N ALA A 77 9.02 5.80 -5.80
CA ALA A 77 9.28 7.20 -5.44
C ALA A 77 10.69 7.32 -4.81
N GLY A 78 11.03 6.40 -3.90
CA GLY A 78 12.36 6.32 -3.30
C GLY A 78 13.49 6.20 -4.32
N LEU A 79 13.34 5.33 -5.33
CA LEU A 79 14.30 5.16 -6.42
C LEU A 79 14.47 6.43 -7.27
N ILE A 80 13.35 7.09 -7.62
CA ILE A 80 13.37 8.33 -8.40
C ILE A 80 14.12 9.43 -7.62
N TYR A 81 13.78 9.63 -6.35
CA TYR A 81 14.45 10.64 -5.52
C TYR A 81 15.91 10.29 -5.21
N LEU A 82 16.27 9.00 -5.21
CA LEU A 82 17.65 8.54 -4.99
C LEU A 82 18.54 8.76 -6.23
N ARG A 83 18.01 8.44 -7.41
CA ARG A 83 18.79 8.29 -8.66
C ARG A 83 18.52 9.37 -9.71
N GLY A 84 17.48 10.17 -9.53
CA GLY A 84 17.08 11.22 -10.46
C GLY A 84 18.16 12.29 -10.66
N PRO A 85 18.02 13.13 -11.69
CA PRO A 85 18.87 14.29 -11.93
C PRO A 85 18.73 15.32 -10.79
N GLY A 86 19.66 16.28 -10.69
CA GLY A 86 19.81 17.12 -9.50
C GLY A 86 18.58 17.92 -9.05
N ASP A 87 17.68 18.26 -9.98
CA ASP A 87 16.39 18.91 -9.73
C ASP A 87 15.31 17.97 -9.18
N VAL A 88 15.44 16.66 -9.44
CA VAL A 88 14.56 15.60 -8.93
C VAL A 88 15.15 14.93 -7.68
N ARG A 89 16.47 14.87 -7.57
CA ARG A 89 17.17 14.13 -6.52
C ARG A 89 16.97 14.76 -5.15
N ASP A 90 16.45 13.99 -4.20
CA ASP A 90 16.29 14.38 -2.80
C ASP A 90 16.55 13.17 -1.91
N LEU A 91 17.72 13.15 -1.25
CA LEU A 91 18.16 12.02 -0.45
C LEU A 91 17.35 11.85 0.85
N VAL A 92 16.78 12.93 1.38
CA VAL A 92 15.92 12.89 2.57
C VAL A 92 14.58 12.28 2.20
N ALA A 93 13.99 12.70 1.08
CA ALA A 93 12.79 12.08 0.54
C ALA A 93 13.03 10.60 0.21
N ALA A 94 14.14 10.28 -0.49
CA ALA A 94 14.51 8.92 -0.84
C ALA A 94 14.61 8.02 0.40
N LYS A 95 15.31 8.46 1.45
CA LYS A 95 15.41 7.73 2.71
C LYS A 95 14.04 7.47 3.32
N SER A 96 13.22 8.51 3.38
CA SER A 96 11.88 8.42 3.98
C SER A 96 10.99 7.46 3.22
N PHE A 97 10.93 7.56 1.89
CA PHE A 97 10.17 6.65 1.03
C PHE A 97 10.62 5.21 1.15
N LEU A 98 11.92 4.94 1.10
CA LEU A 98 12.47 3.58 1.21
C LEU A 98 12.23 2.99 2.60
N THR A 99 12.33 3.79 3.68
CA THR A 99 11.97 3.34 5.03
C THR A 99 10.49 2.98 5.12
N TYR A 100 9.59 3.82 4.59
CA TYR A 100 8.16 3.51 4.56
C TYR A 100 7.85 2.26 3.73
N ALA A 101 8.53 2.06 2.59
CA ALA A 101 8.41 0.84 1.79
C ALA A 101 8.77 -0.40 2.63
N THR A 102 9.90 -0.35 3.36
CA THR A 102 10.33 -1.43 4.25
C THR A 102 9.34 -1.69 5.38
N GLU A 103 8.85 -0.66 6.06
CA GLU A 103 7.84 -0.78 7.13
C GLU A 103 6.55 -1.43 6.63
N LEU A 104 6.20 -1.18 5.36
CA LEU A 104 5.06 -1.79 4.68
C LEU A 104 5.37 -3.16 4.04
N GLY A 105 6.56 -3.72 4.27
CA GLY A 105 6.94 -5.08 3.84
C GLY A 105 7.60 -5.18 2.47
N HIS A 106 8.05 -4.08 1.86
CA HIS A 106 8.76 -4.11 0.58
C HIS A 106 10.23 -4.52 0.77
N GLU A 107 10.54 -5.79 0.50
CA GLU A 107 11.86 -6.39 0.80
C GLU A 107 13.01 -5.71 0.04
N GLN A 108 12.83 -5.37 -1.23
CA GLN A 108 13.88 -4.76 -2.05
C GLN A 108 14.30 -3.36 -1.54
N ALA A 109 13.45 -2.67 -0.79
CA ALA A 109 13.78 -1.34 -0.28
C ALA A 109 14.86 -1.39 0.80
N VAL A 110 14.96 -2.50 1.54
CA VAL A 110 15.91 -2.68 2.65
C VAL A 110 17.35 -2.54 2.20
N SER A 111 17.68 -3.08 1.02
CA SER A 111 19.06 -3.12 0.50
C SER A 111 19.62 -1.74 0.15
N LEU A 112 18.75 -0.73 -0.04
CA LEU A 112 19.12 0.63 -0.42
C LEU A 112 19.32 1.55 0.79
N LEU A 113 18.82 1.17 1.97
CA LEU A 113 18.89 2.00 3.19
C LEU A 113 20.31 2.27 3.72
N PRO A 114 21.32 1.38 3.56
CA PRO A 114 22.70 1.66 3.97
C PRO A 114 23.32 2.86 3.26
N GLU A 115 22.99 3.10 1.98
CA GLU A 115 23.49 4.25 1.20
C GLU A 115 22.99 5.60 1.75
N LEU A 116 21.95 5.57 2.57
CA LEU A 116 21.21 6.73 3.06
C LEU A 116 21.23 6.83 4.59
N GLN A 117 22.19 6.19 5.26
CA GLN A 117 22.23 6.08 6.72
C GLN A 117 22.25 7.44 7.43
N GLU A 118 23.00 8.40 6.91
CA GLU A 118 23.15 9.75 7.50
C GLU A 118 21.94 10.68 7.26
N GLN A 119 21.00 10.27 6.41
CA GLN A 119 19.87 11.11 6.05
C GLN A 119 18.76 11.00 7.12
N PRO A 120 18.17 12.13 7.57
CA PRO A 120 17.04 12.09 8.48
C PRO A 120 15.80 11.52 7.76
N ILE A 121 14.90 10.91 8.53
CA ILE A 121 13.56 10.58 8.05
C ILE A 121 12.67 11.81 8.26
N ARG A 122 12.09 12.33 7.18
CA ARG A 122 11.11 13.42 7.21
C ARG A 122 9.99 13.12 6.23
N GLN A 123 8.75 13.19 6.70
CA GLN A 123 7.60 12.90 5.85
C GLN A 123 7.61 13.81 4.60
N PRO A 124 7.69 13.25 3.39
CA PRO A 124 7.69 14.03 2.15
C PRO A 124 6.43 14.88 2.04
N VAL A 125 6.59 16.11 1.54
CA VAL A 125 5.49 17.10 1.44
C VAL A 125 4.33 16.55 0.60
N CYS A 126 4.61 15.80 -0.46
CA CYS A 126 3.58 15.21 -1.32
C CYS A 126 2.71 14.15 -0.61
N LEU A 127 3.16 13.56 0.51
CA LEU A 127 2.33 12.67 1.34
C LEU A 127 1.36 13.45 2.25
N THR A 128 1.61 14.73 2.48
CA THR A 128 0.80 15.58 3.39
C THR A 128 -0.09 16.58 2.64
N GLN A 129 0.26 16.97 1.41
CA GLN A 129 -0.53 17.90 0.62
C GLN A 129 -1.71 17.20 -0.07
N THR A 130 -2.94 17.60 0.29
CA THR A 130 -4.18 16.99 -0.21
C THR A 130 -4.71 17.55 -1.52
N GLU A 131 -4.16 18.67 -2.00
CA GLU A 131 -4.76 19.46 -3.09
C GLU A 131 -4.30 19.07 -4.50
N ALA A 132 -3.12 18.47 -4.67
CA ALA A 132 -2.53 18.22 -5.99
C ALA A 132 -3.32 17.25 -6.87
N TYR A 133 -4.26 16.45 -6.32
CA TYR A 133 -5.03 15.51 -7.14
C TYR A 133 -6.43 15.20 -6.59
N ARG A 134 -7.38 16.12 -6.83
CA ARG A 134 -8.82 15.94 -6.62
C ARG A 134 -9.58 15.34 -7.83
N LYS A 135 -8.90 15.10 -8.96
CA LYS A 135 -9.51 14.77 -10.26
C LYS A 135 -9.22 13.35 -10.78
N VAL A 136 -9.00 12.35 -9.92
CA VAL A 136 -9.10 10.94 -10.35
C VAL A 136 -10.52 10.47 -10.12
N ALA A 137 -11.06 9.78 -11.13
CA ALA A 137 -12.37 9.17 -11.18
C ALA A 137 -12.88 8.70 -9.82
N ALA A 138 -14.15 9.04 -9.53
CA ALA A 138 -14.88 8.47 -8.41
C ALA A 138 -14.75 6.94 -8.46
N PHE A 139 -14.32 6.33 -7.35
CA PHE A 139 -14.19 4.89 -7.25
C PHE A 139 -15.54 4.22 -7.50
N ASP A 140 -15.64 3.43 -8.58
CA ASP A 140 -16.82 2.65 -8.92
C ASP A 140 -16.77 1.31 -8.18
N PHE A 141 -17.31 1.31 -6.96
CA PHE A 141 -17.42 0.13 -6.10
C PHE A 141 -18.08 -1.05 -6.81
N GLY A 142 -19.14 -0.79 -7.60
CA GLY A 142 -19.87 -1.83 -8.31
C GLY A 142 -19.02 -2.49 -9.38
N ARG A 143 -18.26 -1.70 -10.14
CA ARG A 143 -17.31 -2.22 -11.14
C ARG A 143 -16.20 -3.01 -10.47
N TYR A 144 -15.63 -2.52 -9.37
CA TYR A 144 -14.58 -3.21 -8.63
C TYR A 144 -15.02 -4.62 -8.23
N VAL A 145 -16.17 -4.75 -7.56
CA VAL A 145 -16.70 -6.06 -7.13
C VAL A 145 -16.95 -6.99 -8.32
N ARG A 146 -17.50 -6.49 -9.44
CA ARG A 146 -17.77 -7.32 -10.63
C ARG A 146 -16.50 -7.83 -11.33
N GLN A 147 -15.36 -7.19 -11.13
CA GLN A 147 -14.08 -7.54 -11.77
C GLN A 147 -13.20 -8.44 -10.90
N LEU A 148 -13.64 -8.76 -9.67
CA LEU A 148 -12.89 -9.65 -8.79
C LEU A 148 -12.74 -11.05 -9.40
N PRO A 149 -11.55 -11.68 -9.30
CA PRO A 149 -11.37 -13.09 -9.63
C PRO A 149 -12.43 -13.98 -8.95
N LEU A 150 -12.79 -15.10 -9.58
CA LEU A 150 -13.90 -15.95 -9.10
C LEU A 150 -13.78 -16.38 -7.64
N THR A 151 -12.56 -16.64 -7.15
CA THR A 151 -12.30 -17.00 -5.76
C THR A 151 -12.62 -15.84 -4.81
N GLN A 152 -12.15 -14.63 -5.13
CA GLN A 152 -12.39 -13.41 -4.36
C GLN A 152 -13.86 -13.00 -4.44
N SER A 153 -14.50 -13.14 -5.60
CA SER A 153 -15.92 -12.83 -5.82
C SER A 153 -16.84 -13.62 -4.87
N LYS A 154 -16.53 -14.89 -4.56
CA LYS A 154 -17.31 -15.69 -3.59
C LYS A 154 -17.22 -15.13 -2.18
N ILE A 155 -16.02 -14.71 -1.76
CA ILE A 155 -15.78 -14.09 -0.45
C ILE A 155 -16.42 -12.71 -0.39
N ALA A 156 -16.29 -11.90 -1.43
CA ALA A 156 -16.95 -10.61 -1.55
C ALA A 156 -18.47 -10.75 -1.47
N ALA A 157 -19.08 -11.70 -2.16
CA ALA A 157 -20.52 -11.96 -2.07
C ALA A 157 -20.98 -12.31 -0.65
N LEU A 158 -20.16 -13.08 0.09
CA LEU A 158 -20.41 -13.39 1.49
C LEU A 158 -20.36 -12.13 2.37
N ILE A 159 -19.37 -11.26 2.16
CA ILE A 159 -19.25 -9.97 2.87
C ILE A 159 -20.46 -9.07 2.55
N LEU A 160 -20.84 -8.93 1.28
CA LEU A 160 -21.98 -8.10 0.84
C LEU A 160 -23.29 -8.55 1.49
N ARG A 161 -23.47 -9.86 1.65
CA ARG A 161 -24.64 -10.45 2.33
C ARG A 161 -24.64 -10.16 3.83
N LEU A 162 -23.49 -10.32 4.49
CA LEU A 162 -23.40 -10.27 5.95
C LEU A 162 -23.26 -8.86 6.52
N ALA A 163 -22.57 -7.94 5.85
CA ALA A 163 -22.27 -6.62 6.38
C ALA A 163 -23.51 -5.84 6.89
N PRO A 164 -24.65 -5.83 6.16
CA PRO A 164 -25.87 -5.17 6.64
C PRO A 164 -26.42 -5.75 7.95
N GLU A 165 -26.26 -7.05 8.21
CA GLU A 165 -26.71 -7.71 9.45
C GLU A 165 -25.99 -7.12 10.70
N TYR A 166 -24.80 -6.56 10.51
CA TYR A 166 -24.00 -5.93 11.56
C TYR A 166 -24.10 -4.40 11.57
N GLY A 167 -24.89 -3.80 10.68
CA GLY A 167 -24.95 -2.34 10.52
C GLY A 167 -23.64 -1.75 9.98
N VAL A 168 -22.86 -2.54 9.25
CA VAL A 168 -21.63 -2.10 8.57
C VAL A 168 -21.96 -1.92 7.09
N THR A 169 -21.50 -0.82 6.48
CA THR A 169 -21.73 -0.62 5.04
C THR A 169 -20.95 -1.65 4.22
N PRO A 170 -21.55 -2.24 3.17
CA PRO A 170 -20.84 -3.21 2.32
C PRO A 170 -19.54 -2.63 1.75
N GLU A 171 -19.51 -1.34 1.42
CA GLU A 171 -18.33 -0.65 0.94
C GLU A 171 -17.17 -0.69 1.95
N LEU A 172 -17.44 -0.40 3.22
CA LEU A 172 -16.42 -0.45 4.27
C LEU A 172 -15.93 -1.88 4.51
N ALA A 173 -16.85 -2.84 4.59
CA ALA A 173 -16.48 -4.23 4.85
C ALA A 173 -15.63 -4.83 3.71
N ILE A 174 -15.99 -4.54 2.46
CA ILE A 174 -15.20 -4.93 1.28
C ILE A 174 -13.84 -4.23 1.28
N ALA A 175 -13.80 -2.93 1.61
CA ALA A 175 -12.55 -2.19 1.69
C ALA A 175 -11.58 -2.78 2.72
N VAL A 176 -12.07 -3.10 3.92
CA VAL A 176 -11.27 -3.74 4.97
C VAL A 176 -10.78 -5.10 4.48
N ALA A 177 -11.65 -5.99 4.00
CA ALA A 177 -11.22 -7.32 3.52
C ALA A 177 -10.23 -7.26 2.34
N ALA A 178 -10.40 -6.28 1.44
CA ALA A 178 -9.48 -6.04 0.34
C ALA A 178 -8.10 -5.61 0.87
N VAL A 179 -8.08 -4.70 1.84
CA VAL A 179 -6.84 -4.16 2.42
C VAL A 179 -6.12 -5.17 3.30
N GLU A 180 -6.86 -5.98 4.06
CA GLU A 180 -6.35 -6.94 5.04
C GLU A 180 -5.73 -8.18 4.39
N SER A 181 -6.46 -8.84 3.48
CA SER A 181 -5.99 -10.11 2.89
C SER A 181 -6.21 -10.22 1.38
N ASN A 182 -6.73 -9.18 0.76
CA ASN A 182 -7.31 -9.24 -0.57
C ASN A 182 -8.25 -10.44 -0.76
N PHE A 183 -9.16 -10.61 0.20
CA PHE A 183 -10.15 -11.69 0.27
C PHE A 183 -9.56 -13.10 0.38
N ASP A 184 -8.27 -13.27 0.66
CA ASP A 184 -7.68 -14.58 0.90
C ASP A 184 -8.10 -15.12 2.29
N PRO A 185 -8.85 -16.25 2.37
CA PRO A 185 -9.22 -16.85 3.64
C PRO A 185 -8.09 -17.60 4.34
N ARG A 186 -6.94 -17.78 3.69
CA ARG A 186 -5.76 -18.47 4.23
C ARG A 186 -4.62 -17.52 4.61
N ALA A 187 -4.84 -16.22 4.49
CA ALA A 187 -3.82 -15.22 4.81
C ALA A 187 -3.40 -15.31 6.29
N LEU A 188 -2.09 -15.29 6.51
CA LEU A 188 -1.43 -15.27 7.82
C LEU A 188 -0.36 -14.18 7.81
N SER A 189 -0.48 -13.19 8.68
CA SER A 189 0.56 -12.16 8.82
C SER A 189 1.64 -12.54 9.85
N PRO A 190 2.82 -11.88 9.82
CA PRO A 190 3.86 -12.04 10.86
C PRO A 190 3.37 -11.71 12.28
N LYS A 191 2.37 -10.82 12.40
CA LYS A 191 1.72 -10.44 13.67
C LYS A 191 0.64 -11.45 14.10
N ASN A 192 0.56 -12.61 13.43
CA ASN A 192 -0.41 -13.67 13.66
C ASN A 192 -1.88 -13.25 13.44
N ALA A 193 -2.11 -12.30 12.54
CA ALA A 193 -3.46 -11.97 12.07
C ALA A 193 -3.89 -12.96 10.99
N GLN A 194 -5.15 -13.40 11.04
CA GLN A 194 -5.58 -14.63 10.35
C GLN A 194 -6.86 -14.42 9.53
N GLY A 195 -6.89 -15.03 8.34
CA GLY A 195 -8.06 -15.11 7.47
C GLY A 195 -8.43 -13.80 6.78
N VAL A 196 -9.67 -13.76 6.27
CA VAL A 196 -10.18 -12.72 5.36
C VAL A 196 -10.08 -11.31 5.95
N MET A 197 -10.42 -11.16 7.22
CA MET A 197 -10.45 -9.87 7.92
C MET A 197 -9.27 -9.69 8.88
N GLN A 198 -8.24 -10.53 8.74
CA GLN A 198 -6.99 -10.52 9.52
C GLN A 198 -7.23 -10.28 11.02
N LEU A 199 -7.97 -11.20 11.65
CA LEU A 199 -8.19 -11.13 13.09
C LEU A 199 -7.00 -11.74 13.82
N ILE A 200 -6.44 -11.00 14.77
CA ILE A 200 -5.50 -11.57 15.75
C ILE A 200 -6.27 -12.46 16.75
N PRO A 201 -5.60 -13.44 17.41
CA PRO A 201 -6.29 -14.40 18.28
C PRO A 201 -7.12 -13.77 19.40
N ALA A 202 -6.62 -12.68 20.01
CA ALA A 202 -7.34 -11.96 21.06
C ALA A 202 -8.67 -11.37 20.55
N THR A 203 -8.67 -10.78 19.35
CA THR A 203 -9.87 -10.23 18.71
C THR A 203 -10.83 -11.35 18.30
N ALA A 204 -10.32 -12.41 17.69
CA ALA A 204 -11.12 -13.58 17.31
C ALA A 204 -11.86 -14.18 18.52
N ALA A 205 -11.16 -14.36 19.65
CA ALA A 205 -11.75 -14.84 20.90
C ALA A 205 -12.82 -13.87 21.44
N ARG A 206 -12.50 -12.56 21.49
CA ARG A 206 -13.42 -11.53 21.98
C ARG A 206 -14.73 -11.46 21.20
N PHE A 207 -14.69 -11.74 19.90
CA PHE A 207 -15.85 -11.71 19.01
C PHE A 207 -16.37 -13.12 18.63
N ASN A 208 -16.06 -14.12 19.46
CA ASN A 208 -16.60 -15.49 19.37
C ASN A 208 -16.42 -16.17 18.00
N VAL A 209 -15.27 -15.94 17.35
CA VAL A 209 -14.92 -16.62 16.11
C VAL A 209 -14.53 -18.07 16.41
N ARG A 210 -15.33 -19.02 15.90
CA ARG A 210 -15.11 -20.47 16.16
C ARG A 210 -13.93 -21.01 15.37
N ASN A 211 -13.84 -20.66 14.10
CA ASN A 211 -12.72 -21.03 13.24
C ASN A 211 -12.30 -19.83 12.37
N VAL A 212 -11.15 -19.24 12.69
CA VAL A 212 -10.55 -18.10 11.96
C VAL A 212 -10.22 -18.40 10.50
N TRP A 213 -10.07 -19.67 10.11
CA TRP A 213 -9.82 -20.10 8.73
C TRP A 213 -11.11 -20.42 7.96
N ASN A 214 -12.24 -20.51 8.66
CA ASN A 214 -13.54 -20.55 7.99
C ASN A 214 -13.90 -19.11 7.58
N PRO A 215 -14.13 -18.84 6.27
CA PRO A 215 -14.38 -17.48 5.81
C PRO A 215 -15.58 -16.81 6.47
N GLU A 216 -16.69 -17.53 6.66
CA GLU A 216 -17.91 -16.97 7.25
C GLU A 216 -17.71 -16.63 8.72
N ASP A 217 -17.12 -17.52 9.51
CA ASP A 217 -16.83 -17.23 10.93
C ASP A 217 -15.87 -16.04 11.08
N ASN A 218 -14.82 -15.97 10.25
CA ASN A 218 -13.86 -14.85 10.24
C ASN A 218 -14.52 -13.52 9.87
N ILE A 219 -15.32 -13.50 8.79
CA ILE A 219 -16.04 -12.31 8.34
C ILE A 219 -17.05 -11.86 9.40
N ARG A 220 -17.82 -12.76 10.00
CA ARG A 220 -18.74 -12.42 11.09
C ARG A 220 -18.01 -11.80 12.28
N GLY A 221 -16.86 -12.33 12.65
CA GLY A 221 -16.01 -11.76 13.71
C GLY A 221 -15.52 -10.34 13.39
N GLY A 222 -15.00 -10.12 12.19
CA GLY A 222 -14.51 -8.80 11.77
C GLY A 222 -15.63 -7.77 11.64
N LEU A 223 -16.81 -8.16 11.13
CA LEU A 223 -18.00 -7.31 11.11
C LEU A 223 -18.50 -6.97 12.51
N ALA A 224 -18.49 -7.93 13.44
CA ALA A 224 -18.83 -7.68 14.85
C ALA A 224 -17.85 -6.69 15.49
N TYR A 225 -16.55 -6.81 15.17
CA TYR A 225 -15.53 -5.88 15.65
C TYR A 225 -15.73 -4.47 15.07
N LEU A 226 -15.94 -4.34 13.76
CA LEU A 226 -16.24 -3.06 13.12
C LEU A 226 -17.48 -2.38 13.71
N ARG A 227 -18.57 -3.14 13.95
CA ARG A 227 -19.78 -2.62 14.61
C ARG A 227 -19.47 -2.10 16.02
N TRP A 228 -18.64 -2.81 16.78
CA TRP A 228 -18.22 -2.38 18.11
C TRP A 228 -17.42 -1.07 18.04
N LEU A 229 -16.46 -0.98 17.12
CA LEU A 229 -15.67 0.24 16.88
C LEU A 229 -16.54 1.42 16.46
N HIS A 230 -17.51 1.21 15.57
CA HIS A 230 -18.46 2.24 15.17
C HIS A 230 -19.18 2.86 16.37
N ARG A 231 -19.59 2.05 17.35
CA ARG A 231 -20.20 2.55 18.58
C ARG A 231 -19.20 3.28 19.46
N ARG A 232 -18.00 2.71 19.65
CA ARG A 232 -16.94 3.30 20.48
C ARG A 232 -16.57 4.71 20.02
N PHE A 233 -16.46 4.90 18.70
CA PHE A 233 -16.01 6.16 18.11
C PHE A 233 -17.15 6.98 17.51
N ALA A 234 -18.39 6.75 17.96
CA ALA A 234 -19.58 7.51 17.56
C ALA A 234 -19.74 7.68 16.03
N GLY A 235 -19.36 6.66 15.27
CA GLY A 235 -19.43 6.66 13.81
C GLY A 235 -18.31 7.43 13.10
N ASP A 236 -17.32 8.00 13.79
CA ASP A 236 -16.13 8.59 13.17
C ASP A 236 -15.32 7.51 12.45
N LEU A 237 -15.56 7.41 11.13
CA LEU A 237 -15.02 6.36 10.30
C LEU A 237 -13.48 6.36 10.28
N SER A 238 -12.85 7.53 10.42
CA SER A 238 -11.39 7.61 10.45
C SER A 238 -10.82 6.94 11.70
N LYS A 239 -11.46 7.17 12.85
CA LYS A 239 -11.09 6.52 14.13
C LYS A 239 -11.43 5.03 14.14
N VAL A 240 -12.58 4.65 13.58
CA VAL A 240 -12.97 3.23 13.42
C VAL A 240 -11.91 2.46 12.65
N VAL A 241 -11.53 2.96 11.47
CA VAL A 241 -10.56 2.30 10.60
C VAL A 241 -9.16 2.31 11.24
N ALA A 242 -8.77 3.42 11.88
CA ALA A 242 -7.49 3.49 12.60
C ALA A 242 -7.43 2.48 13.75
N ALA A 243 -8.51 2.33 14.53
CA ALA A 243 -8.57 1.40 15.65
C ALA A 243 -8.64 -0.07 15.20
N TYR A 244 -9.21 -0.35 14.03
CA TYR A 244 -9.19 -1.70 13.46
C TYR A 244 -7.74 -2.17 13.22
N ASN A 245 -6.89 -1.28 12.69
CA ASN A 245 -5.48 -1.56 12.40
C ASN A 245 -4.54 -1.45 13.63
N ALA A 246 -4.64 -0.35 14.39
CA ALA A 246 -3.70 -0.03 15.47
C ALA A 246 -4.19 -0.40 16.88
N GLY A 247 -5.44 -0.87 17.00
CA GLY A 247 -6.12 -1.11 18.27
C GLY A 247 -6.75 0.14 18.87
N GLU A 248 -7.81 -0.04 19.67
CA GLU A 248 -8.55 1.08 20.28
C GLU A 248 -7.68 1.97 21.18
N ALA A 249 -6.78 1.37 21.96
CA ALA A 249 -5.98 2.08 22.94
C ALA A 249 -5.00 3.08 22.30
N ALA A 250 -4.50 2.79 21.10
CA ALA A 250 -3.65 3.71 20.36
C ALA A 250 -4.45 4.94 19.91
N VAL A 251 -5.65 4.73 19.38
CA VAL A 251 -6.54 5.82 18.95
C VAL A 251 -6.97 6.68 20.14
N ASP A 252 -7.30 6.06 21.28
CA ASP A 252 -7.67 6.79 22.49
C ASP A 252 -6.52 7.67 23.00
N ARG A 253 -5.30 7.10 23.06
CA ARG A 253 -4.08 7.82 23.51
C ARG A 253 -3.80 9.05 22.66
N HIS A 254 -4.02 8.97 21.35
CA HIS A 254 -3.73 10.04 20.42
C HIS A 254 -4.94 10.94 20.10
N GLY A 255 -6.14 10.61 20.60
CA GLY A 255 -7.38 11.35 20.33
C GLY A 255 -7.86 11.29 18.88
N GLY A 256 -7.26 10.43 18.04
CA GLY A 256 -7.40 10.43 16.58
C GLY A 256 -6.54 9.36 15.94
N ILE A 257 -6.27 9.51 14.63
CA ILE A 257 -5.37 8.60 13.91
C ILE A 257 -3.96 8.71 14.53
N PRO A 258 -3.38 7.62 15.07
CA PRO A 258 -2.02 7.65 15.61
C PRO A 258 -1.01 8.12 14.56
N PRO A 259 0.09 8.78 14.96
CA PRO A 259 1.14 9.22 14.05
C PRO A 259 2.05 8.06 13.60
N TYR A 260 1.45 6.89 13.34
CA TYR A 260 2.12 5.70 12.82
C TYR A 260 1.89 5.65 11.32
N TYR A 261 2.97 5.60 10.55
CA TYR A 261 2.88 5.63 9.09
C TYR A 261 2.02 4.49 8.53
N GLU A 262 2.22 3.27 9.05
CA GLU A 262 1.40 2.07 8.74
C GLU A 262 -0.10 2.36 8.92
N THR A 263 -0.48 2.96 10.05
CA THR A 263 -1.89 3.23 10.37
C THR A 263 -2.49 4.35 9.53
N GLN A 264 -1.75 5.44 9.31
CA GLN A 264 -2.20 6.54 8.44
C GLN A 264 -2.44 6.03 7.01
N SER A 265 -1.50 5.23 6.51
CA SER A 265 -1.58 4.58 5.20
C SER A 265 -2.77 3.62 5.12
N TYR A 266 -2.97 2.79 6.14
CA TYR A 266 -4.11 1.87 6.24
C TYR A 266 -5.44 2.62 6.20
N VAL A 267 -5.58 3.69 7.01
CA VAL A 267 -6.80 4.51 7.04
C VAL A 267 -7.10 5.08 5.67
N PHE A 268 -6.09 5.65 5.01
CA PHE A 268 -6.30 6.25 3.71
C PHE A 268 -6.60 5.20 2.62
N ARG A 269 -5.97 4.01 2.67
CA ARG A 269 -6.33 2.86 1.81
C ARG A 269 -7.79 2.51 1.94
N VAL A 270 -8.27 2.19 3.14
CA VAL A 270 -9.66 1.77 3.37
C VAL A 270 -10.65 2.88 3.01
N LEU A 271 -10.37 4.13 3.42
CA LEU A 271 -11.27 5.24 3.11
C LEU A 271 -11.31 5.62 1.63
N SER A 272 -10.27 5.29 0.84
CA SER A 272 -10.27 5.50 -0.61
C SER A 272 -11.31 4.64 -1.33
N PHE A 273 -11.67 3.48 -0.78
CA PHE A 273 -12.80 2.65 -1.24
C PHE A 273 -14.15 3.22 -0.77
N ALA A 274 -14.19 3.79 0.44
CA ALA A 274 -15.44 4.19 1.10
C ALA A 274 -15.90 5.62 0.78
N ARG A 275 -15.08 6.44 0.11
CA ARG A 275 -15.45 7.82 -0.27
C ARG A 275 -16.48 7.85 -1.41
N ARG A 276 -17.75 7.59 -1.05
CA ARG A 276 -18.88 8.28 -1.66
C ARG A 276 -19.05 9.64 -0.98
N ASN A 277 -19.26 10.68 -1.79
CA ASN A 277 -19.73 11.98 -1.32
C ASN A 277 -21.02 11.78 -0.51
N LYS A 278 -20.94 12.02 0.81
CA LYS A 278 -22.04 12.07 1.79
C LYS A 278 -22.80 10.75 2.03
N HIS A 279 -22.65 10.19 3.22
CA HIS A 279 -23.70 9.37 3.84
C HIS A 279 -24.64 10.29 4.66
N PRO A 280 -25.97 10.20 4.49
CA PRO A 280 -26.89 10.77 5.46
C PRO A 280 -26.87 9.91 6.73
N VAL A 281 -26.72 10.56 7.88
CA VAL A 281 -26.90 9.93 9.20
C VAL A 281 -28.38 9.58 9.31
N SER A 282 -28.74 8.28 9.31
CA SER A 282 -30.08 7.86 9.67
C SER A 282 -30.16 7.77 11.19
N ASN A 283 -30.80 8.76 11.81
CA ASN A 283 -31.23 8.68 13.20
C ASN A 283 -32.38 7.68 13.31
N HIS A 284 -32.13 6.50 13.88
CA HIS A 284 -33.14 5.62 14.47
C HIS A 284 -32.61 5.07 15.78
#